data_AF-A0A2E8V5Z9-F1
#
_entry.id   AF-A0A2E8V5Z9-F1
#
_cell.length_a   1.000
_cell.length_b   1.000
_cell.length_c   1.000
_cell.angle_alpha   90.00
_cell.angle_beta   90.00
_cell.angle_gamma   90.00
#
_symmetry.space_group_name_H-M   'P 1'
#
loop_
_entity.id
_entity.type
_entity.pdbx_description
1 polymer ?
#
loop_
_entity_poly.entity_id
_entity_poly.type
_entity_poly.pdbx_seq_one_letter_code
_entity_poly.pdbx_strand_id
1 'polypeptide(L)'
;MNDKNWKEEYKGMKPLNKKQIQLLDEGAKSLSQSWFIQAMYIDWKKIKGYKTPEPPNCQSSFKEFESRINQSTINKPEDESD
;
A
#
# COMPACT_ATOMS: atom_id res chain seq x y z
N MET A 1 5.82 -1.62 -17.43
CA MET A 1 6.37 -1.38 -16.07
C MET A 1 7.71 -0.66 -16.21
N ASN A 2 7.70 0.66 -16.49
CA ASN A 2 8.93 1.45 -16.65
C ASN A 2 9.21 2.27 -15.39
N ASP A 3 9.31 1.61 -14.23
CA ASP A 3 9.84 2.20 -12.99
C ASP A 3 11.36 2.49 -13.07
N LYS A 4 11.96 2.38 -14.27
CA LYS A 4 13.41 2.27 -14.45
C LYS A 4 14.19 3.57 -14.27
N ASN A 5 13.54 4.74 -14.27
CA ASN A 5 14.27 6.02 -14.21
C ASN A 5 14.25 6.74 -12.86
N TRP A 6 13.33 6.43 -11.94
CA TRP A 6 13.21 7.25 -10.73
C TRP A 6 14.44 7.16 -9.82
N LYS A 7 15.12 6.00 -9.80
CA LYS A 7 16.34 5.78 -9.00
C LYS A 7 17.50 6.66 -9.49
N GLU A 8 17.72 6.72 -10.80
CA GLU A 8 18.79 7.52 -11.41
C GLU A 8 18.48 9.02 -11.28
N GLU A 9 17.23 9.40 -11.54
CA GLU A 9 16.79 10.77 -11.33
C GLU A 9 16.94 11.20 -9.86
N TYR A 10 16.60 10.33 -8.91
CA TYR A 10 16.75 10.63 -7.49
C TYR A 10 18.23 10.77 -7.08
N LYS A 11 19.13 9.98 -7.69
CA LYS A 11 20.59 10.14 -7.52
C LYS A 11 21.10 11.50 -7.96
N GLY A 12 20.56 12.04 -9.06
CA GLY A 12 20.91 13.38 -9.55
C GLY A 12 20.29 14.52 -8.74
N MET A 13 19.14 14.29 -8.09
CA MET A 13 18.42 15.34 -7.34
C MET A 13 18.96 15.58 -5.93
N LYS A 14 19.46 14.55 -5.22
CA LYS A 14 19.84 14.66 -3.80
C LYS A 14 21.22 14.06 -3.55
N PRO A 15 22.06 14.66 -2.67
CA PRO A 15 23.27 14.00 -2.20
C PRO A 15 22.90 12.74 -1.41
N LEU A 16 23.18 11.57 -1.99
CA LEU A 16 22.96 10.27 -1.37
C LEU A 16 24.26 9.70 -0.80
N ASN A 17 24.12 8.95 0.29
CA ASN A 17 25.24 8.27 0.90
C ASN A 17 25.62 7.01 0.10
N LYS A 18 26.86 6.53 0.18
CA LYS A 18 27.33 5.36 -0.60
C LYS A 18 26.46 4.12 -0.38
N LYS A 19 26.03 3.86 0.87
CA LYS A 19 25.14 2.75 1.23
C LYS A 19 23.77 2.85 0.55
N GLN A 20 23.26 4.06 0.38
CA GLN A 20 21.99 4.33 -0.27
C GLN A 20 22.06 4.12 -1.78
N ILE A 21 23.17 4.54 -2.40
CA ILE A 21 23.43 4.31 -3.82
C ILE A 21 23.52 2.80 -4.09
N GLN A 22 24.29 2.08 -3.27
CA GLN A 22 24.41 0.62 -3.36
C GLN A 22 23.05 -0.06 -3.17
N LEU A 23 22.22 0.41 -2.23
CA LEU A 23 20.87 -0.12 -2.01
C LEU A 23 19.94 0.11 -3.22
N LEU A 24 20.08 1.24 -3.91
CA LEU A 24 19.32 1.51 -5.13
C LEU A 24 19.77 0.62 -6.30
N ASP A 25 21.07 0.30 -6.40
CA ASP A 25 21.64 -0.52 -7.47
C ASP A 25 21.45 -2.02 -7.26
N GLU A 26 21.76 -2.55 -6.08
CA GLU A 26 21.63 -3.98 -5.75
C GLU A 26 20.20 -4.39 -5.38
N GLY A 27 19.38 -3.45 -4.88
CA GLY A 27 18.05 -3.72 -4.33
C GLY A 27 18.05 -4.12 -2.85
N ALA A 28 16.84 -4.19 -2.26
CA ALA A 28 16.68 -4.56 -0.85
C ALA A 28 16.79 -6.07 -0.65
N LYS A 29 17.69 -6.47 0.26
CA LYS A 29 17.90 -7.87 0.68
C LYS A 29 17.26 -8.18 2.03
N SER A 30 16.78 -7.14 2.74
CA SER A 30 16.08 -7.26 4.02
C SER A 30 14.83 -6.39 4.06
N LEU A 31 13.88 -6.70 4.94
CA LEU A 31 12.65 -5.91 5.10
C LEU A 31 12.95 -4.45 5.47
N SER A 32 13.90 -4.23 6.40
CA SER A 32 14.29 -2.88 6.79
C SER A 32 14.84 -2.08 5.61
N GLN A 33 15.62 -2.70 4.73
CA GLN A 33 16.10 -2.10 3.50
C GLN A 33 14.96 -1.76 2.52
N SER A 34 13.94 -2.60 2.43
CA SER A 34 12.76 -2.32 1.60
C SER A 34 12.03 -1.05 2.05
N TRP A 35 11.93 -0.82 3.37
CA TRP A 35 11.35 0.40 3.92
C TRP A 35 12.16 1.64 3.54
N PHE A 36 13.49 1.54 3.55
CA PHE A 36 14.36 2.63 3.11
C PHE A 36 14.14 2.97 1.63
N ILE A 37 14.08 1.97 0.75
CA ILE A 37 13.79 2.20 -0.67
C ILE A 37 12.40 2.84 -0.86
N GLN A 38 11.40 2.35 -0.12
CA GLN A 38 10.05 2.89 -0.17
C GLN A 38 10.00 4.37 0.28
N ALA A 39 10.74 4.72 1.33
CA ALA A 39 10.85 6.10 1.80
C ALA A 39 11.48 7.00 0.72
N MET A 40 12.54 6.53 0.05
CA MET A 40 13.17 7.27 -1.07
C MET A 40 12.23 7.47 -2.25
N TYR A 41 11.44 6.45 -2.58
CA TYR A 41 10.46 6.55 -3.66
C TYR A 41 9.35 7.56 -3.32
N ILE A 42 8.89 7.59 -2.07
CA ILE A 42 7.91 8.58 -1.61
C ILE A 42 8.50 9.99 -1.68
N ASP A 43 9.74 10.18 -1.26
CA ASP A 43 10.43 11.46 -1.37
C ASP A 43 10.57 11.92 -2.82
N TRP A 44 11.01 11.03 -3.73
CA TRP A 44 11.05 11.30 -5.17
C TRP A 44 9.67 11.74 -5.70
N LYS A 45 8.60 11.02 -5.32
CA LYS A 45 7.24 11.37 -5.74
C LYS A 45 6.80 12.75 -5.26
N LYS A 46 7.16 13.13 -4.02
CA LYS A 46 6.89 14.45 -3.46
C LYS A 46 7.61 15.55 -4.24
N ILE A 47 8.89 15.36 -4.57
CA ILE A 47 9.69 16.32 -5.34
C ILE A 47 9.10 16.51 -6.75
N LYS A 48 8.64 15.43 -7.38
CA LYS A 48 8.00 15.47 -8.70
C LYS A 48 6.57 16.04 -8.68
N GLY A 49 5.99 16.28 -7.51
CA GLY A 49 4.64 16.84 -7.37
C GLY A 49 3.52 15.84 -7.64
N TYR A 50 3.77 14.53 -7.57
CA TYR A 50 2.69 13.54 -7.67
C TYR A 50 1.74 13.69 -6.49
N LYS A 51 0.48 14.05 -6.77
CA LYS A 51 -0.59 14.06 -5.77
C LYS A 51 -1.03 12.62 -5.51
N THR A 52 -0.87 12.16 -4.26
CA THR A 52 -1.51 10.93 -3.83
C THR A 52 -3.02 11.18 -3.80
N PRO A 53 -3.85 10.38 -4.50
CA PRO A 53 -5.30 10.50 -4.39
C PRO A 53 -5.71 10.26 -2.94
N GLU A 54 -6.82 10.86 -2.51
CA GLU A 54 -7.37 10.57 -1.19
C GLU A 54 -7.63 9.07 -1.06
N PRO A 55 -7.35 8.47 0.12
CA PRO A 55 -7.58 7.05 0.32
C PRO A 55 -9.06 6.76 0.04
N PRO A 56 -9.38 5.70 -0.72
CA PRO A 56 -10.77 5.31 -0.90
C PRO A 56 -11.38 5.00 0.46
N ASN A 57 -12.65 5.36 0.66
CA ASN A 57 -13.35 5.03 1.88
C ASN A 57 -13.60 3.51 1.93
N CYS A 58 -12.72 2.80 2.63
CA CYS A 58 -12.81 1.36 2.85
C CYS A 58 -13.57 1.00 4.14
N GLN A 59 -14.29 1.95 4.75
CA GLN A 59 -15.07 1.70 5.95
C GLN A 59 -16.28 0.81 5.58
N SER A 60 -16.33 -0.41 6.15
CA SER A 60 -17.54 -1.23 6.12
C SER A 60 -18.62 -0.60 7.01
N SER A 61 -19.89 -0.66 6.58
CA SER A 61 -20.98 -0.13 7.40
C SER A 61 -21.48 -1.19 8.38
N PHE A 62 -21.70 -0.80 9.64
CA PHE A 62 -22.32 -1.68 10.63
C PHE A 62 -23.72 -2.15 10.18
N LYS A 63 -24.44 -1.31 9.44
CA LYS A 63 -25.74 -1.64 8.84
C LYS A 63 -25.67 -2.81 7.87
N GLU A 64 -24.60 -2.90 7.07
CA GLU A 64 -24.38 -4.01 6.13
C GLU A 64 -24.09 -5.31 6.88
N PHE A 65 -23.32 -5.24 7.97
CA PHE A 65 -23.12 -6.37 8.87
C PHE A 65 -24.43 -6.85 9.52
N GLU A 66 -25.21 -5.94 10.12
CA GLU A 66 -26.50 -6.28 10.73
C GLU A 66 -27.47 -6.91 9.73
N SER A 67 -27.54 -6.36 8.50
CA SER A 67 -28.40 -6.88 7.44
C SER A 67 -28.03 -8.33 7.07
N ARG A 68 -26.72 -8.64 6.99
CA ARG A 68 -26.24 -10.01 6.75
C ARG A 68 -26.59 -10.96 7.90
N ILE A 69 -26.42 -10.52 9.15
CA ILE A 69 -26.77 -11.33 10.33
C ILE A 69 -28.27 -11.63 10.33
N ASN A 70 -29.12 -10.61 10.16
CA ASN A 70 -30.57 -10.79 10.15
C ASN A 70 -31.04 -11.71 9.02
N GLN A 71 -30.47 -11.59 7.80
CA GLN A 71 -30.78 -12.52 6.70
C GLN A 71 -30.34 -13.95 7.02
N SER A 72 -29.18 -14.14 7.67
CA SER A 72 -28.71 -15.47 8.06
C SER A 72 -29.59 -16.10 9.16
N THR A 73 -30.16 -15.30 10.05
CA THR A 73 -31.07 -15.78 11.09
C THR A 73 -32.49 -16.01 10.59
N ILE A 74 -32.94 -15.27 9.56
CA ILE A 74 -34.26 -15.44 8.93
C ILE A 74 -34.29 -16.70 8.05
N ASN A 75 -33.17 -17.07 7.40
CA ASN A 75 -33.07 -18.26 6.55
C ASN A 75 -32.71 -19.55 7.31
N LYS A 76 -32.85 -19.59 8.64
CA LYS A 76 -32.82 -20.87 9.36
C LYS A 76 -34.21 -21.49 9.16
N PRO A 77 -34.41 -22.48 8.26
CA PRO A 77 -35.64 -23.25 8.30
C PRO A 77 -35.74 -23.81 9.72
N GLU A 78 -36.87 -23.56 10.36
CA GLU A 78 -37.29 -24.37 11.50
C GLU A 78 -37.39 -25.78 10.95
N ASP A 79 -36.33 -26.58 11.13
CA ASP A 79 -36.39 -28.02 10.84
C ASP A 79 -37.59 -28.54 11.63
N GLU A 80 -38.56 -28.98 10.85
CA GLU A 80 -39.83 -29.55 11.26
C GLU A 80 -39.56 -30.59 12.34
N SER A 81 -40.20 -30.39 13.49
CA SER A 81 -40.27 -31.40 14.53
C SER A 81 -41.34 -32.41 14.13
N ASP A 82 -40.92 -33.59 13.65
CA ASP A 82 -41.73 -34.82 13.60
C ASP A 82 -40.96 -35.95 14.31
#